data_AF-A0A2G9LLM1-F1
#
_entry.id   AF-A0A2G9LLM1-F1
#
_cell.length_a   1.000
_cell.length_b   1.000
_cell.length_c   1.000
_cell.angle_alpha   90.00
_cell.angle_beta   90.00
_cell.angle_gamma   90.00
#
_symmetry.space_group_name_H-M   'P 1'
#
loop_
_entity.id
_entity.type
_entity.pdbx_description
1 polymer ?
#
loop_
_entity_poly.entity_id
_entity_poly.type
_entity_poly.pdbx_seq_one_letter_code
_entity_poly.pdbx_strand_id
1 'polypeptide(L)'
;MLVNTTNSKILNNTANLNGYEGISLHYYSSNNSLTNNTANSNSWNGIYLGSSSNNFLTNNTANSNSYGIYLGSSSNNFLTNNTANSNSYDGIYLDKFSSNNTLTNNTANSNSNYIIIFGVIVLIIAAYYFFVMRKKKKGKEESK
;
A
#
# COMPACT_ATOMS: atom_id res chain seq x y z
N MET A 1 18.07 -2.76 2.96
CA MET A 1 18.00 -3.27 1.58
C MET A 1 18.19 -4.78 1.59
N LEU A 2 17.30 -5.53 0.94
CA LEU A 2 17.41 -6.96 0.69
C LEU A 2 17.47 -7.20 -0.83
N VAL A 3 18.40 -8.05 -1.26
CA VAL A 3 18.73 -8.30 -2.67
C VAL A 3 18.75 -9.80 -2.91
N ASN A 4 18.11 -10.26 -3.99
CA ASN A 4 18.00 -11.68 -4.37
C ASN A 4 17.62 -12.59 -3.18
N THR A 5 16.74 -12.08 -2.33
CA THR A 5 16.36 -12.72 -1.09
C THR A 5 14.98 -13.31 -1.22
N THR A 6 14.81 -14.59 -0.90
CA THR A 6 13.52 -15.28 -0.95
C THR A 6 13.20 -15.91 0.39
N ASN A 7 11.91 -16.14 0.66
CA ASN A 7 11.42 -16.83 1.86
C ASN A 7 11.88 -16.20 3.19
N SER A 8 12.18 -14.90 3.20
CA SER A 8 12.67 -14.20 4.38
C SER A 8 11.56 -13.48 5.13
N LYS A 9 11.77 -13.32 6.44
CA LYS A 9 10.86 -12.61 7.34
C LYS A 9 11.54 -11.36 7.88
N ILE A 10 10.94 -10.21 7.63
CA ILE A 10 11.39 -8.91 8.09
C ILE A 10 10.31 -8.42 9.06
N LEU A 11 10.61 -8.51 10.35
CA LEU A 11 9.63 -8.34 11.42
C LEU A 11 10.08 -7.24 12.38
N ASN A 12 9.17 -6.30 12.70
CA ASN A 12 9.35 -5.30 13.75
C ASN A 12 10.61 -4.41 13.60
N ASN A 13 11.01 -4.09 12.37
CA ASN A 13 12.14 -3.21 12.12
C ASN A 13 11.71 -1.75 12.06
N THR A 14 12.60 -0.84 12.46
CA THR A 14 12.44 0.61 12.29
C THR A 14 13.52 1.12 11.35
N ALA A 15 13.12 1.59 10.17
CA ALA A 15 13.98 2.11 9.11
C ALA A 15 13.52 3.53 8.73
N ASN A 16 13.65 4.46 9.67
CA ASN A 16 13.21 5.84 9.52
C ASN A 16 14.37 6.77 9.15
N LEU A 17 14.06 7.94 8.60
CA LEU A 17 15.01 9.04 8.41
C LEU A 17 16.23 8.68 7.54
N ASN A 18 16.07 7.75 6.61
CA ASN A 18 17.12 7.39 5.66
C ASN A 18 17.14 8.37 4.48
N GLY A 19 18.34 8.61 3.94
CA GLY A 19 18.53 9.48 2.78
C GLY A 19 17.99 8.91 1.46
N TYR A 20 17.45 7.69 1.46
CA TYR A 20 16.89 7.01 0.30
C TYR A 20 15.65 6.19 0.68
N GLU A 21 15.59 4.87 0.43
CA GLU A 21 14.49 4.05 0.97
C GLU A 21 14.69 3.60 2.42
N GLY A 22 13.59 3.39 3.14
CA GLY A 22 13.62 2.73 4.45
C GLY A 22 13.84 1.22 4.33
N ILE A 23 12.89 0.51 3.73
CA ILE A 23 12.97 -0.94 3.47
C ILE A 23 12.82 -1.19 1.98
N SER A 24 13.75 -1.93 1.39
CA SER A 24 13.71 -2.24 -0.03
C SER A 24 13.95 -3.72 -0.32
N LEU A 25 13.11 -4.28 -1.19
CA LEU A 25 13.25 -5.60 -1.82
C LEU A 25 13.60 -5.38 -3.30
N HIS A 26 14.80 -5.78 -3.72
CA HIS A 26 15.26 -5.64 -5.10
C HIS A 26 15.64 -6.98 -5.73
N TYR A 27 15.72 -6.98 -7.07
CA TYR A 27 16.31 -8.05 -7.86
C TYR A 27 15.68 -9.42 -7.58
N TYR A 28 14.39 -9.55 -7.91
CA TYR A 28 13.65 -10.81 -7.80
C TYR A 28 13.50 -11.33 -6.37
N SER A 29 13.52 -10.44 -5.38
CA SER A 29 13.33 -10.79 -3.97
C SER A 29 11.86 -11.14 -3.70
N SER A 30 11.51 -12.39 -4.01
CA SER A 30 10.12 -12.89 -4.02
C SER A 30 9.82 -13.79 -2.82
N ASN A 31 8.55 -13.95 -2.47
CA ASN A 31 8.09 -14.81 -1.37
C ASN A 31 8.58 -14.36 0.02
N ASN A 32 8.77 -13.07 0.25
CA ASN A 32 9.15 -12.53 1.56
C ASN A 32 7.92 -12.02 2.33
N SER A 33 8.06 -11.96 3.65
CA SER A 33 7.07 -11.38 4.55
C SER A 33 7.66 -10.18 5.29
N LEU A 34 7.05 -9.02 5.12
CA LEU A 34 7.32 -7.80 5.87
C LEU A 34 6.14 -7.58 6.82
N THR A 35 6.36 -7.73 8.12
CA THR A 35 5.29 -7.56 9.12
C THR A 35 5.70 -6.56 10.20
N ASN A 36 4.79 -5.62 10.51
CA ASN A 36 4.94 -4.66 11.60
C ASN A 36 6.22 -3.80 11.51
N ASN A 37 6.70 -3.50 10.30
CA ASN A 37 7.86 -2.62 10.15
C ASN A 37 7.42 -1.16 10.05
N THR A 38 8.28 -0.26 10.51
CA THR A 38 8.10 1.20 10.42
C THR A 38 9.19 1.77 9.54
N ALA A 39 8.81 2.49 8.48
CA ALA A 39 9.71 3.11 7.52
C ALA A 39 9.22 4.54 7.18
N ASN A 40 9.33 5.43 8.15
CA ASN A 40 8.84 6.80 8.09
C ASN A 40 9.92 7.81 7.73
N SER A 41 9.51 8.92 7.11
CA SER A 41 10.36 10.09 6.91
C SER A 41 11.67 9.81 6.17
N ASN A 42 11.64 8.88 5.22
CA ASN A 42 12.74 8.62 4.31
C ASN A 42 12.63 9.54 3.10
N SER A 43 13.77 9.98 2.55
CA SER A 43 13.79 10.94 1.45
C SER A 43 13.09 10.43 0.18
N TRP A 44 13.04 9.11 -0.02
CA TRP A 44 12.40 8.45 -1.16
C TRP A 44 11.22 7.58 -0.73
N ASN A 45 11.35 6.26 -0.82
CA ASN A 45 10.25 5.35 -0.53
C ASN A 45 10.30 4.90 0.93
N GLY A 46 9.16 4.78 1.61
CA GLY A 46 9.14 4.08 2.90
C GLY A 46 9.47 2.60 2.70
N ILE A 47 8.65 1.92 1.88
CA ILE A 47 8.86 0.54 1.48
C ILE A 47 8.85 0.44 -0.04
N TYR A 48 9.90 -0.15 -0.63
CA TYR A 48 10.00 -0.35 -2.08
C TYR A 48 10.14 -1.83 -2.47
N LEU A 49 9.32 -2.26 -3.42
CA LEU A 49 9.42 -3.56 -4.09
C LEU A 49 9.77 -3.31 -5.56
N GLY A 50 11.00 -3.60 -5.94
CA GLY A 50 11.50 -3.49 -7.31
C GLY A 50 11.69 -4.88 -7.93
N SER A 51 10.95 -5.18 -8.99
CA SER A 51 10.95 -6.47 -9.68
C SER A 51 10.86 -7.66 -8.71
N SER A 52 9.94 -7.58 -7.73
CA SER A 52 9.86 -8.49 -6.59
C SER A 52 8.41 -8.91 -6.34
N SER A 53 8.11 -10.19 -6.58
CA SER A 53 6.73 -10.70 -6.67
C SER A 53 6.37 -11.62 -5.50
N ASN A 54 5.08 -11.89 -5.31
CA ASN A 54 4.59 -12.84 -4.30
C ASN A 54 5.00 -12.51 -2.85
N ASN A 55 5.17 -11.23 -2.51
CA ASN A 55 5.50 -10.79 -1.16
C ASN A 55 4.25 -10.44 -0.35
N PHE A 56 4.36 -10.59 0.97
CA PHE A 56 3.31 -10.28 1.94
C PHE A 56 3.74 -9.10 2.80
N LEU A 57 3.02 -7.98 2.69
CA LEU A 57 3.22 -6.79 3.50
C LEU A 57 2.03 -6.64 4.43
N THR A 58 2.23 -6.88 5.73
CA THR A 58 1.16 -6.84 6.73
C THR A 58 1.48 -5.84 7.84
N ASN A 59 0.53 -4.94 8.15
CA ASN A 59 0.65 -3.99 9.27
C ASN A 59 1.92 -3.11 9.24
N ASN A 60 2.46 -2.78 8.08
CA ASN A 60 3.62 -1.89 8.00
C ASN A 60 3.17 -0.42 8.00
N THR A 61 4.02 0.45 8.53
CA THR A 61 3.81 1.90 8.56
C THR A 61 4.89 2.60 7.72
N ALA A 62 4.48 3.38 6.73
CA ALA A 62 5.36 4.07 5.78
C ALA A 62 4.86 5.51 5.54
N ASN A 63 4.94 6.34 6.58
CA ASN A 63 4.42 7.71 6.58
C ASN A 63 5.50 8.74 6.23
N SER A 64 5.09 9.87 5.68
CA SER A 64 5.95 11.04 5.49
C SER A 64 7.19 10.81 4.62
N ASN A 65 7.09 9.90 3.65
CA ASN A 65 8.10 9.66 2.62
C ASN A 65 7.72 10.38 1.32
N SER A 66 8.54 10.26 0.26
CA SER A 66 8.11 10.65 -1.09
C SER A 66 6.97 9.74 -1.58
N TYR A 67 7.20 8.42 -1.58
CA TYR A 67 6.16 7.40 -1.73
C TYR A 67 6.11 6.55 -0.47
N GLY A 68 4.92 6.23 0.03
CA GLY A 68 4.82 5.37 1.21
C GLY A 68 5.25 3.93 0.91
N ILE A 69 4.45 3.21 0.13
CA ILE A 69 4.74 1.87 -0.36
C ILE A 69 4.71 1.87 -1.89
N TYR A 70 5.82 1.55 -2.54
CA TYR A 70 5.92 1.54 -3.99
C TYR A 70 6.24 0.12 -4.51
N LEU A 71 5.36 -0.40 -5.37
CA LEU A 71 5.56 -1.59 -6.19
C LEU A 71 5.93 -1.18 -7.62
N GLY A 72 7.20 -1.38 -7.99
CA GLY A 72 7.73 -1.19 -9.32
C GLY A 72 7.97 -2.53 -10.02
N SER A 73 7.30 -2.78 -11.14
CA SER A 73 7.35 -4.03 -11.91
C SER A 73 7.22 -5.29 -11.04
N SER A 74 6.34 -5.23 -10.05
CA SER A 74 6.21 -6.20 -8.97
C SER A 74 4.78 -6.72 -8.89
N SER A 75 4.60 -8.02 -9.14
CA SER A 75 3.27 -8.63 -9.31
C SER A 75 2.90 -9.60 -8.20
N ASN A 76 1.61 -9.87 -8.06
CA ASN A 76 1.06 -10.89 -7.14
C ASN A 76 1.43 -10.65 -5.65
N ASN A 77 1.62 -9.41 -5.23
CA ASN A 77 1.89 -9.08 -3.83
C ASN A 77 0.60 -8.83 -3.06
N PHE A 78 0.63 -9.11 -1.75
CA PHE A 78 -0.49 -8.92 -0.84
C PHE A 78 -0.14 -7.84 0.18
N LEU A 79 -0.86 -6.74 0.15
CA LEU A 79 -0.72 -5.63 1.09
C LEU A 79 -1.97 -5.60 1.99
N THR A 80 -1.81 -5.92 3.26
CA THR A 80 -2.90 -5.99 4.23
C THR A 80 -2.65 -5.06 5.42
N ASN A 81 -3.62 -4.20 5.75
CA ASN A 81 -3.59 -3.33 6.94
C ASN A 81 -2.35 -2.40 7.02
N ASN A 82 -1.75 -2.01 5.90
CA ASN A 82 -0.61 -1.09 5.93
C ASN A 82 -1.09 0.37 6.01
N THR A 83 -0.28 1.21 6.63
CA THR A 83 -0.53 2.66 6.77
C THR A 83 0.54 3.44 6.04
N ALA A 84 0.14 4.29 5.11
CA ALA A 84 1.03 5.10 4.29
C ALA A 84 0.47 6.52 4.11
N ASN A 85 0.52 7.29 5.19
CA ASN A 85 -0.06 8.62 5.28
C ASN A 85 0.96 9.73 5.05
N SER A 86 0.48 10.90 4.63
CA SER A 86 1.26 12.14 4.58
C SER A 86 2.52 12.06 3.72
N ASN A 87 2.53 11.24 2.68
CA ASN A 87 3.62 11.14 1.71
C ASN A 87 3.50 12.24 0.64
N SER A 88 4.64 12.75 0.16
CA SER A 88 4.66 13.89 -0.77
C SER A 88 4.21 13.55 -2.19
N TYR A 89 4.07 12.27 -2.53
CA TYR A 89 3.41 11.78 -3.73
C TYR A 89 2.23 10.88 -3.35
N ASP A 90 2.34 9.58 -3.61
CA ASP A 90 1.29 8.58 -3.35
C ASP A 90 1.60 7.80 -2.07
N GLY A 91 0.56 7.48 -1.30
CA GLY A 91 0.70 6.61 -0.13
C GLY A 91 1.05 5.18 -0.54
N ILE A 92 0.29 4.59 -1.46
CA ILE A 92 0.60 3.28 -2.03
C ILE A 92 0.54 3.41 -3.56
N TYR A 93 1.66 3.17 -4.21
CA TYR A 93 1.81 3.30 -5.66
C TYR A 93 2.15 1.94 -6.30
N LEU A 94 1.41 1.59 -7.34
CA LEU A 94 1.65 0.43 -8.19
C LEU A 94 1.94 0.97 -9.59
N ASP A 95 3.13 0.70 -10.12
CA ASP A 95 3.43 1.11 -11.50
C ASP A 95 2.61 0.31 -12.51
N LYS A 96 2.63 0.78 -13.77
CA LYS A 96 1.92 0.16 -14.89
C LYS A 96 2.32 -1.28 -15.20
N PHE A 97 3.41 -1.78 -14.63
CA PHE A 97 3.92 -3.14 -14.82
C PHE A 97 3.67 -4.04 -13.60
N SER A 98 3.06 -3.51 -12.54
CA SER A 98 2.79 -4.21 -11.28
C SER A 98 1.37 -4.77 -11.25
N SER A 99 1.20 -5.96 -11.82
CA SER A 99 -0.11 -6.61 -12.00
C SER A 99 -0.51 -7.54 -10.86
N ASN A 100 -1.81 -7.81 -10.73
CA ASN A 100 -2.39 -8.82 -9.83
C ASN A 100 -2.04 -8.63 -8.34
N ASN A 101 -1.80 -7.40 -7.90
CA ASN A 101 -1.54 -7.11 -6.49
C ASN A 101 -2.88 -6.96 -5.75
N THR A 102 -2.95 -7.48 -4.51
CA THR A 102 -4.15 -7.39 -3.67
C THR A 102 -3.89 -6.42 -2.53
N LEU A 103 -4.73 -5.38 -2.43
CA LEU A 103 -4.67 -4.38 -1.35
C LEU A 103 -5.93 -4.52 -0.51
N THR A 104 -5.79 -4.90 0.77
CA THR A 104 -6.89 -5.06 1.72
C THR A 104 -6.67 -4.20 2.95
N ASN A 105 -7.67 -3.37 3.30
CA ASN A 105 -7.67 -2.55 4.53
C ASN A 105 -6.46 -1.62 4.70
N ASN A 106 -5.83 -1.17 3.62
CA ASN A 106 -4.73 -0.22 3.71
C ASN A 106 -5.25 1.21 3.86
N THR A 107 -4.51 2.03 4.60
CA THR A 107 -4.81 3.44 4.83
C THR A 107 -3.76 4.31 4.16
N ALA A 108 -4.19 5.26 3.32
CA ALA A 108 -3.30 6.16 2.57
C ALA A 108 -3.86 7.59 2.54
N ASN A 109 -3.92 8.22 3.72
CA ASN A 109 -4.53 9.54 3.91
C ASN A 109 -3.51 10.68 3.75
N SER A 110 -4.00 11.85 3.34
CA SER A 110 -3.22 13.09 3.29
C SER A 110 -1.97 13.03 2.41
N ASN A 111 -2.00 12.20 1.36
CA ASN A 111 -0.94 12.13 0.35
C ASN A 111 -1.21 13.16 -0.77
N SER A 112 -0.16 13.66 -1.43
CA SER A 112 -0.32 14.77 -2.39
C SER A 112 -1.03 14.36 -3.68
N ASN A 113 -0.86 13.11 -4.11
CA ASN A 113 -1.65 12.53 -5.19
C ASN A 113 -2.85 11.77 -4.61
N TYR A 114 -4.07 12.08 -5.10
CA TYR A 114 -5.26 11.29 -4.79
C TYR A 114 -5.02 9.86 -5.27
N ILE A 115 -5.14 8.89 -4.35
CA ILE A 115 -5.10 7.43 -4.56
C ILE A 115 -5.27 7.04 -6.05
N ILE A 116 -4.18 6.96 -6.82
CA ILE A 116 -4.23 6.37 -8.16
C ILE A 116 -4.01 4.88 -7.99
N ILE A 117 -5.09 4.17 -7.69
CA ILE A 117 -5.13 2.71 -7.82
C ILE A 117 -5.54 2.41 -9.26
N PHE A 118 -4.56 2.12 -10.14
CA PHE A 118 -4.83 1.23 -11.27
C PHE A 118 -4.79 -0.21 -10.74
N GLY A 119 -5.92 -0.76 -10.30
CA GLY A 119 -6.06 -2.22 -10.20
C GLY A 119 -6.80 -2.88 -9.03
N VAL A 120 -7.34 -2.19 -8.01
CA VAL A 120 -8.11 -2.87 -6.93
C VAL A 120 -9.28 -2.03 -6.42
N ILE A 121 -10.42 -2.71 -6.25
CA ILE A 121 -11.74 -2.22 -5.88
C ILE A 121 -11.71 -1.33 -4.62
N VAL A 122 -12.14 -0.08 -4.78
CA VAL A 122 -12.44 0.83 -3.66
C VAL A 122 -13.78 0.40 -3.02
N LEU A 123 -13.75 -0.62 -2.17
CA LEU A 123 -14.94 -1.12 -1.45
C LEU A 123 -15.57 -0.04 -0.56
N ILE A 124 -14.79 0.94 -0.11
CA ILE A 124 -15.27 2.02 0.78
C ILE A 124 -16.21 2.99 0.03
N ILE A 125 -15.88 3.38 -1.20
CA ILE A 125 -16.73 4.26 -2.01
C ILE A 125 -18.00 3.53 -2.44
N ALA A 126 -17.88 2.26 -2.89
CA ALA A 126 -19.04 1.46 -3.29
C ALA A 126 -19.99 1.19 -2.11
N ALA A 127 -19.47 0.85 -0.92
CA ALA A 127 -20.29 0.66 0.28
C ALA A 127 -20.99 1.95 0.74
N TYR A 128 -20.29 3.09 0.67
CA TYR A 128 -20.89 4.41 0.94
C TYR A 128 -22.04 4.71 -0.03
N TYR A 129 -21.83 4.58 -1.35
CA TYR A 129 -22.87 4.82 -2.33
C TYR A 129 -24.03 3.82 -2.21
N PHE A 130 -23.75 2.54 -1.95
CA PHE A 130 -24.78 1.52 -1.69
C PHE A 130 -25.66 1.89 -0.49
N PHE A 131 -25.05 2.35 0.61
CA PHE A 131 -25.78 2.79 1.80
C PHE A 131 -26.65 4.04 1.53
N VAL A 132 -26.10 5.04 0.82
CA VAL A 132 -26.85 6.24 0.42
C VAL A 132 -28.04 5.89 -0.46
N MET A 133 -27.89 4.97 -1.41
CA MET A 133 -28.97 4.51 -2.29
C MET A 133 -30.07 3.76 -1.53
N ARG A 134 -29.73 2.98 -0.51
CA ARG A 134 -30.73 2.34 0.37
C ARG A 134 -31.52 3.35 1.20
N LYS A 135 -30.89 4.40 1.73
CA LYS A 135 -31.62 5.47 2.45
C LYS A 135 -32.59 6.22 1.55
N LYS A 136 -32.19 6.54 0.31
CA LYS A 136 -33.07 7.21 -0.66
C LYS A 136 -34.28 6.37 -1.09
N LYS A 137 -34.17 5.04 -1.14
CA LYS A 137 -35.32 4.16 -1.45
C LYS A 137 -36.34 4.12 -0.31
N LYS A 138 -35.90 3.99 0.95
CA LYS A 138 -36.80 3.95 2.11
C LYS A 138 -37.63 5.24 2.26
N GLY A 139 -37.03 6.41 2.09
CA GLY A 139 -37.76 7.68 2.19
C GLY A 139 -38.82 7.92 1.10
N LYS A 140 -38.77 7.20 -0.03
CA LYS A 140 -39.79 7.26 -1.08
C LYS A 140 -40.96 6.29 -0.86
N GLU A 141 -40.78 5.25 -0.05
CA GLU A 141 -41.84 4.29 0.28
C GLU A 141 -42.70 4.78 1.45
N GLU A 142 -42.14 5.58 2.36
CA GLU A 142 -42.84 6.17 3.52
C GLU A 142 -43.62 7.47 3.19
N SER A 143 -43.54 7.97 1.95
CA SER A 143 -44.20 9.22 1.51
C SER A 143 -45.41 9.00 0.58
N LYS A 144 -46.01 7.81 0.60
CA LYS A 144 -47.28 7.47 -0.05
C LYS A 144 -48.30 7.01 0.98
#